data_AF-A0A0G1KNP1-F1
#
_entry.id   AF-A0A0G1KNP1-F1
#
_cell.length_a   1.000
_cell.length_b   1.000
_cell.length_c   1.000
_cell.angle_alpha   90.00
_cell.angle_beta   90.00
_cell.angle_gamma   90.00
#
_symmetry.space_group_name_H-M   'P 1'
#
loop_
_entity.id
_entity.type
_entity.pdbx_description
1 polymer ?
#
loop_
_entity_poly.entity_id
_entity_poly.type
_entity_poly.pdbx_seq_one_letter_code
_entity_poly.pdbx_strand_id
1 'polypeptide(L)'
;MSPMIGLERLSSVGIFPIMIFVLLAETFIEAQITRNFSTSFGMTLETVVLAFVAYWVIGSPAIQTGVLLQPEISVIGILILDLLIGKYKGLRLSEIWRFRKILKK
;
A
#
# COMPACT_ATOMS: atom_id res chain seq x y z
N MET A 1 -52.07 -24.57 -3.69
CA MET A 1 -50.87 -25.40 -3.42
C MET A 1 -49.73 -24.76 -4.20
N SER A 2 -48.84 -24.07 -3.48
CA SER A 2 -47.78 -23.23 -4.05
C SER A 2 -46.80 -24.08 -4.87
N PRO A 3 -46.34 -23.61 -6.04
CA PRO A 3 -45.27 -24.27 -6.77
C PRO A 3 -43.96 -23.94 -6.03
N MET A 4 -43.64 -24.72 -5.01
CA MET A 4 -42.35 -24.62 -4.35
C MET A 4 -41.30 -25.17 -5.30
N ILE A 5 -40.46 -24.25 -5.77
CA ILE A 5 -39.14 -24.46 -6.36
C ILE A 5 -39.16 -25.25 -7.68
N GLY A 6 -39.13 -24.52 -8.79
CA GLY A 6 -38.91 -25.03 -10.15
C GLY A 6 -37.50 -25.59 -10.36
N LEU A 7 -37.07 -26.51 -9.49
CA LEU A 7 -35.80 -27.23 -9.53
C LEU A 7 -35.70 -28.12 -10.79
N GLU A 8 -36.83 -28.54 -11.37
CA GLU A 8 -36.86 -29.25 -12.66
C GLU A 8 -36.34 -28.40 -13.83
N ARG A 9 -36.35 -27.07 -13.72
CA ARG A 9 -35.76 -26.21 -14.76
C ARG A 9 -34.25 -26.22 -14.71
N LEU A 10 -33.63 -26.43 -13.54
CA LEU A 10 -32.18 -26.42 -13.37
C LEU A 10 -31.49 -27.60 -14.05
N SER A 11 -32.15 -28.77 -14.20
CA SER A 11 -31.60 -29.89 -14.98
C SER A 11 -31.74 -29.71 -16.50
N SER A 12 -32.65 -28.83 -16.94
CA SER A 12 -32.81 -28.43 -18.35
C SER A 12 -31.95 -27.22 -18.75
N VAL A 13 -31.27 -26.59 -17.78
CA VAL A 13 -30.30 -25.54 -18.06
C VAL A 13 -29.10 -26.21 -18.73
N GLY A 14 -28.93 -25.99 -20.04
CA GLY A 14 -27.81 -26.53 -20.81
C GLY A 14 -26.45 -26.20 -20.17
N ILE A 15 -25.38 -26.89 -20.57
CA ILE A 15 -24.02 -26.77 -19.99
C ILE A 15 -23.49 -25.33 -19.88
N PHE A 16 -24.07 -24.41 -20.65
CA PHE A 16 -23.65 -23.01 -20.78
C PHE A 16 -23.57 -22.23 -19.46
N PRO A 17 -24.60 -22.15 -18.59
CA PRO A 17 -24.49 -21.37 -17.36
C PRO A 17 -23.50 -21.97 -16.37
N ILE A 18 -23.33 -23.30 -16.36
CA ILE A 18 -22.30 -23.97 -15.55
C ILE A 18 -20.90 -23.55 -16.03
N MET A 19 -20.66 -23.51 -17.34
CA MET A 19 -19.42 -23.00 -17.93
C MET A 19 -19.14 -21.55 -17.52
N ILE A 20 -20.16 -20.69 -17.57
CA ILE A 20 -20.04 -19.29 -17.15
C ILE A 20 -19.66 -19.21 -15.66
N PHE A 21 -20.28 -20.02 -14.80
CA PHE A 21 -19.91 -20.06 -13.38
C PHE A 21 -18.47 -20.51 -13.16
N VAL A 22 -18.00 -21.53 -13.88
CA VAL A 22 -16.62 -22.02 -13.77
C VAL A 22 -15.62 -20.98 -14.26
N LEU A 23 -15.85 -20.34 -15.41
CA LEU A 23 -15.00 -19.28 -15.94
C LEU A 23 -14.95 -18.05 -15.00
N LEU A 24 -16.09 -17.69 -14.41
CA LEU A 24 -16.16 -16.61 -13.43
C LEU A 24 -15.39 -16.97 -12.14
N ALA A 25 -15.51 -18.21 -11.68
CA ALA A 25 -14.76 -18.68 -10.51
C ALA A 25 -13.24 -18.70 -10.78
N GLU A 26 -12.82 -19.14 -11.96
CA GLU A 26 -11.42 -19.18 -12.36
C GLU A 26 -10.80 -17.78 -12.43
N THR A 27 -11.47 -16.85 -13.10
CA THR A 27 -11.03 -15.44 -13.16
C THR A 27 -11.02 -14.76 -11.79
N PHE A 28 -11.95 -15.11 -10.91
CA PHE A 28 -11.98 -14.62 -9.53
C PHE A 28 -10.80 -15.14 -8.69
N ILE A 29 -10.50 -16.44 -8.80
CA ILE A 29 -9.37 -17.07 -8.11
C ILE A 29 -8.04 -16.47 -8.60
N GLU A 30 -7.88 -16.28 -9.91
CA GLU A 30 -6.68 -15.66 -10.49
C GLU A 30 -6.49 -14.21 -10.00
N ALA A 31 -7.58 -13.43 -9.93
CA ALA A 31 -7.56 -12.09 -9.37
C ALA A 31 -7.22 -12.08 -7.87
N GLN A 32 -7.69 -13.08 -7.12
CA GLN A 32 -7.43 -13.21 -5.68
C GLN A 32 -6.00 -13.68 -5.37
N ILE A 33 -5.41 -14.52 -6.22
CA ILE A 33 -4.00 -14.93 -6.12
C ILE A 33 -3.07 -13.76 -6.49
N THR A 34 -3.43 -13.00 -7.53
CA THR A 34 -2.63 -11.86 -8.02
C THR A 34 -2.64 -10.69 -7.03
N ARG A 35 -3.75 -10.48 -6.30
CA ARG A 35 -3.81 -9.53 -5.19
C ARG A 35 -3.61 -10.25 -3.87
N ASN A 36 -2.37 -10.21 -3.38
CA ASN A 36 -2.02 -10.54 -2.01
C ASN A 36 -2.68 -9.54 -1.03
N PHE A 37 -4.00 -9.69 -0.79
CA PHE A 37 -4.84 -8.84 0.05
C PHE A 37 -4.22 -8.63 1.44
N SER A 38 -3.55 -9.64 1.99
CA SER A 38 -2.83 -9.55 3.25
C SER A 38 -1.69 -8.52 3.23
N THR A 39 -0.92 -8.43 2.13
CA THR A 39 0.18 -7.44 2.04
C THR A 39 -0.33 -6.01 1.83
N SER A 40 -1.39 -5.83 1.03
CA SER A 40 -1.98 -4.51 0.82
C SER A 40 -2.67 -3.96 2.07
N PHE A 41 -3.29 -4.84 2.86
CA PHE A 41 -3.88 -4.45 4.14
C PHE A 41 -2.80 -4.00 5.13
N GLY A 42 -1.68 -4.74 5.24
CA GLY A 42 -0.53 -4.35 6.07
C GLY A 42 0.04 -2.98 5.67
N MET A 43 0.29 -2.75 4.37
CA MET A 43 0.79 -1.46 3.88
C MET A 43 -0.17 -0.29 4.15
N THR A 44 -1.48 -0.53 4.06
CA THR A 44 -2.48 0.50 4.37
C THR A 44 -2.48 0.83 5.85
N LEU A 45 -2.38 -0.18 6.71
CA LEU A 45 -2.31 -0.01 8.17
C LEU A 45 -1.04 0.76 8.57
N GLU A 46 0.11 0.43 7.97
CA GLU A 46 1.36 1.19 8.17
C GLU A 46 1.20 2.65 7.75
N THR A 47 0.55 2.91 6.61
CA THR A 47 0.31 4.29 6.12
C THR A 47 -0.60 5.06 7.07
N VAL A 48 -1.65 4.43 7.60
CA VAL A 48 -2.57 5.05 8.58
C VAL A 48 -1.83 5.38 9.88
N VAL A 49 -1.03 4.45 10.40
CA VAL A 49 -0.23 4.69 11.62
C VAL A 49 0.78 5.81 11.40
N LEU A 50 1.48 5.82 10.27
CA LEU A 50 2.41 6.91 9.91
C LEU A 50 1.70 8.26 9.79
N ALA A 51 0.48 8.30 9.23
CA ALA A 51 -0.30 9.52 9.13
C ALA A 51 -0.70 10.07 10.52
N PHE A 52 -1.06 9.20 11.46
CA PHE A 52 -1.34 9.61 12.84
C PHE A 52 -0.10 10.19 13.53
N VAL A 53 1.06 9.55 13.36
CA VAL A 53 2.33 10.05 13.91
C VAL A 53 2.67 11.41 13.28
N ALA A 54 2.54 11.55 11.96
CA ALA A 54 2.80 12.81 11.27
C ALA A 54 1.88 13.95 11.74
N TYR A 55 0.58 13.66 11.93
CA TYR A 55 -0.37 14.62 12.46
C TYR A 55 0.04 15.11 13.85
N TRP A 56 0.46 14.19 14.73
CA TRP A 56 0.87 14.54 16.08
C TRP A 56 2.15 15.39 16.10
N VAL A 57 3.10 15.09 15.23
CA VAL A 57 4.33 15.87 15.05
C VAL A 57 4.00 17.29 14.58
N ILE A 58 3.24 17.44 13.49
CA ILE A 58 2.87 18.74 12.91
C ILE A 58 2.00 19.57 13.88
N GLY A 59 1.16 18.91 14.67
CA GLY A 59 0.30 19.57 15.67
C GLY A 59 1.05 20.17 16.86
N SER A 60 2.34 19.85 17.04
CA SER A 60 3.11 20.38 18.16
C SER A 60 3.39 21.90 18.01
N PRO A 61 3.17 22.71 19.06
CA PRO A 61 3.33 24.17 18.99
C PRO A 61 4.80 24.58 18.73
N ALA A 62 5.76 23.73 19.10
CA ALA A 62 7.18 23.94 18.84
C ALA A 62 7.50 23.92 17.34
N ILE A 63 6.91 23.00 16.58
CA ILE A 63 7.13 22.89 15.13
C ILE A 63 6.39 24.00 14.40
N GLN A 64 5.15 24.31 14.80
CA GLN A 64 4.41 25.43 14.21
C GLN A 64 5.17 26.75 14.39
N THR A 65 5.60 27.05 15.60
CA THR A 65 6.31 28.30 15.90
C THR A 65 7.66 28.37 15.18
N GLY A 66 8.39 27.26 15.08
CA GLY A 66 9.66 27.20 14.34
C GLY A 66 9.52 27.41 12.83
N VAL A 67 8.46 26.87 12.22
CA VAL A 67 8.17 27.05 10.78
C VAL A 67 7.74 28.48 10.48
N LEU A 68 6.91 29.10 11.35
CA LEU A 68 6.43 30.47 11.16
C LEU A 68 7.52 31.53 11.39
N LEU A 69 8.39 31.34 12.39
CA LEU A 69 9.42 32.32 12.73
C LEU A 69 10.60 32.31 11.75
N GLN A 70 10.98 31.13 11.22
CA GLN A 70 12.16 31.01 10.38
C GLN A 70 11.98 29.95 9.28
N PRO A 71 11.24 30.28 8.21
CA PRO A 71 10.86 29.33 7.17
C PRO A 71 12.06 28.79 6.40
N GLU A 72 13.11 29.59 6.20
CA GLU A 72 14.33 29.19 5.49
C GLU A 72 15.04 28.00 6.16
N ILE A 73 15.14 28.03 7.50
CA ILE A 73 15.78 26.96 8.28
C ILE A 73 14.92 25.69 8.26
N SER A 74 13.59 25.86 8.30
CA SER A 74 12.66 24.74 8.23
C SER A 74 12.72 24.04 6.86
N VAL A 75 12.80 24.79 5.77
CA VAL A 75 12.97 24.24 4.41
C VAL A 75 14.29 23.47 4.29
N ILE A 76 15.40 24.05 4.76
CA ILE A 76 16.71 23.36 4.74
C ILE A 76 16.69 22.12 5.63
N GLY A 77 16.08 22.20 6.81
CA GLY A 77 15.94 21.07 7.74
C GLY A 77 15.12 19.93 7.16
N ILE A 78 13.98 20.23 6.54
CA ILE A 78 13.14 19.24 5.85
C ILE A 78 13.89 18.63 4.67
N LEU A 79 14.64 19.42 3.90
CA LEU A 79 15.45 18.93 2.78
C LEU A 79 16.54 17.96 3.25
N ILE A 80 17.22 18.27 4.35
CA ILE A 80 18.21 17.37 4.96
C ILE A 80 17.54 16.09 5.46
N LEU A 81 16.39 16.20 6.13
CA LEU A 81 15.63 15.04 6.63
C LEU A 81 15.13 14.16 5.49
N ASP A 82 14.60 14.73 4.41
CA ASP A 82 14.15 14.00 3.22
C ASP A 82 15.33 13.29 2.52
N LEU A 83 16.48 13.96 2.44
CA LEU A 83 17.72 13.38 1.92
C LEU A 83 18.23 12.23 2.80
N LEU A 84 18.15 12.35 4.13
CA LEU A 84 18.51 11.29 5.09
C LEU A 84 17.54 10.11 5.06
N ILE A 85 16.22 10.40 5.00
CA ILE A 85 15.16 9.40 4.98
C ILE A 85 15.18 8.59 3.68
N GLY A 86 15.76 9.16 2.60
CA GLY A 86 16.38 8.40 1.53
C GLY A 86 15.41 7.47 0.80
N LYS A 87 14.89 7.96 -0.32
CA LYS A 87 14.02 7.25 -1.29
C LYS A 87 14.20 5.72 -1.27
N TYR A 88 13.09 5.02 -1.05
CA TYR A 88 12.87 3.56 -1.06
C TYR A 88 13.18 2.85 -2.41
N LYS A 89 14.20 3.30 -3.16
CA LYS A 89 14.64 2.67 -4.43
C LYS A 89 16.14 2.39 -4.55
N GLY A 90 16.87 2.35 -3.44
CA GLY A 90 18.08 1.51 -3.38
C GLY A 90 19.42 2.22 -3.36
N LEU A 91 19.59 3.25 -2.54
CA LEU A 91 20.87 3.46 -1.87
C LEU A 91 20.67 4.37 -0.65
N ARG A 92 20.81 3.82 0.56
CA ARG A 92 20.87 4.65 1.76
C ARG A 92 22.18 5.44 1.72
N LEU A 93 22.22 6.69 2.15
CA LEU A 93 23.50 7.39 2.37
C LEU A 93 24.45 6.59 3.29
N SER A 94 23.90 5.72 4.15
CA SER A 94 24.65 4.76 4.95
C SER A 94 25.30 3.62 4.13
N GLU A 95 24.80 3.30 2.94
CA GLU A 95 25.41 2.35 2.01
C GLU A 95 26.57 2.96 1.22
N ILE A 96 26.57 4.27 0.93
CA ILE A 96 27.74 4.93 0.34
C ILE A 96 28.96 4.81 1.27
N TRP A 97 28.73 4.88 2.58
CA TRP A 97 29.79 4.68 3.57
C TRP A 97 30.23 3.20 3.66
N ARG A 98 29.28 2.25 3.58
CA ARG A 98 29.56 0.81 3.67
C ARG A 98 30.18 0.21 2.39
N PHE A 99 29.81 0.72 1.22
CA PHE A 99 30.28 0.25 -0.10
C PHE A 99 31.47 1.06 -0.65
N ARG A 100 32.05 1.98 0.13
CA ARG A 100 33.27 2.70 -0.26
C ARG A 100 34.45 1.77 -0.54
N LYS A 101 34.42 0.55 0.02
CA LYS A 101 35.46 -0.47 -0.14
C LYS A 101 35.30 -1.33 -1.40
N ILE A 102 34.12 -1.30 -2.05
CA ILE A 102 33.80 -2.13 -3.23
C ILE A 102 33.96 -1.33 -4.54
N LEU A 103 33.91 0.01 -4.47
CA LEU A 103 34.19 0.91 -5.60
C LEU A 103 35.68 1.20 -5.83
N LYS A 104 36.58 0.44 -5.19
CA LYS A 104 38.01 0.48 -5.47
C LYS A 104 38.39 -0.76 -6.26
N LYS A 105 38.12 -0.74 -7.56
CA LYS A 105 38.89 -1.48 -8.54
C LYS A 105 39.17 -0.57 -9.72
#